data_AF-A0A3D1G3L0-F1
#
_entry.id   AF-A0A3D1G3L0-F1
#
_cell.length_a   1.000
_cell.length_b   1.000
_cell.length_c   1.000
_cell.angle_alpha   90.00
_cell.angle_beta   90.00
_cell.angle_gamma   90.00
#
_symmetry.space_group_name_H-M   'P 1'
#
loop_
_entity.id
_entity.type
_entity.pdbx_description
1 polymer ?
#
loop_
_entity_poly.entity_id
_entity_poly.type
_entity_poly.pdbx_seq_one_letter_code
_entity_poly.pdbx_strand_id
1 'polypeptide(L)'
;AQEMMVSIIIELIPEQVDDLAECMANPNEPRLFPAMTIGELKNLLNEHYRWVDAIDPDSRGADEQFWYTSVEKLEPRLGNRYQEPGAEREMPFNIPLYIRRLQMDLEQGQIADDETVAVFLMRFPWHRHIIRRVQTTARYPFAEIRDNLVDARCRPIDLLRCKLSFFGASKFDPKSDRWTRITLFHGAPTAAELADGHLECLDDWIFALSPAAAMPDATRAADAGIQ
;
A
#
# COMPACT_ATOMS: atom_id res chain seq x y z
N ALA A 1 16.17 -1.70 -11.26
CA ALA A 1 16.83 -0.53 -11.92
C ALA A 1 16.01 0.74 -11.71
N GLN A 2 14.73 0.78 -12.12
CA GLN A 2 13.87 1.96 -11.98
C GLN A 2 13.72 2.46 -10.53
N GLU A 3 13.32 1.60 -9.58
CA GLU A 3 13.13 2.00 -8.17
C GLU A 3 14.40 2.59 -7.53
N MET A 4 15.56 2.03 -7.86
CA MET A 4 16.85 2.54 -7.37
C MET A 4 17.14 3.93 -7.93
N MET A 5 16.87 4.16 -9.22
CA MET A 5 17.03 5.47 -9.84
C MET A 5 16.07 6.50 -9.22
N VAL A 6 14.81 6.12 -8.96
CA VAL A 6 13.84 6.98 -8.28
C VAL A 6 14.30 7.33 -6.87
N SER A 7 14.78 6.35 -6.10
CA SER A 7 15.34 6.58 -4.76
C SER A 7 16.50 7.57 -4.81
N ILE A 8 17.45 7.41 -5.74
CA ILE A 8 18.58 8.35 -5.89
C ILE A 8 18.08 9.75 -6.23
N ILE A 9 17.09 9.89 -7.12
CA ILE A 9 16.52 11.20 -7.48
C ILE A 9 15.88 11.88 -6.26
N ILE A 10 15.18 11.12 -5.42
CA ILE A 10 14.54 11.62 -4.19
C ILE A 10 15.60 12.14 -3.19
N GLU A 11 16.68 11.39 -2.98
CA GLU A 11 17.79 11.77 -2.08
C GLU A 11 18.54 13.04 -2.53
N LEU A 12 18.50 13.38 -3.82
CA LEU A 12 19.19 14.55 -4.37
C LEU A 12 18.44 15.88 -4.13
N ILE A 13 17.22 15.84 -3.59
CA ILE A 13 16.37 17.03 -3.34
C ILE A 13 15.79 17.02 -1.91
N PRO A 14 16.64 16.92 -0.87
CA PRO A 14 16.19 16.79 0.52
C PRO A 14 15.27 17.94 0.95
N GLU A 15 15.52 19.16 0.46
CA GLU A 15 14.70 20.34 0.75
C GLU A 15 13.25 20.25 0.24
N GLN A 16 12.94 19.30 -0.65
CA GLN A 16 11.59 19.06 -1.16
C GLN A 16 10.92 17.82 -0.55
N VAL A 17 11.70 16.93 0.07
CA VAL A 17 11.26 15.59 0.48
C VAL A 17 11.25 15.41 1.99
N ASP A 18 12.24 15.94 2.71
CA ASP A 18 12.42 15.65 4.14
C ASP A 18 11.19 16.05 4.96
N ASP A 19 10.64 17.23 4.71
CA ASP A 19 9.42 17.73 5.37
C ASP A 19 8.18 16.86 5.07
N LEU A 20 8.18 16.09 3.96
CA LEU A 20 7.09 15.16 3.65
C LEU A 20 7.05 13.97 4.61
N ALA A 21 8.18 13.58 5.19
CA ALA A 21 8.24 12.50 6.18
C ALA A 21 7.41 12.84 7.43
N GLU A 22 7.42 14.09 7.86
CA GLU A 22 6.58 14.57 8.97
C GLU A 22 5.08 14.57 8.63
N CYS A 23 4.75 14.60 7.33
CA CYS A 23 3.39 14.65 6.81
C CYS A 23 2.82 13.27 6.43
N MET A 24 3.51 12.17 6.74
CA MET A 24 3.05 10.82 6.42
C MET A 24 1.83 10.36 7.23
N ALA A 25 1.53 11.04 8.35
CA ALA A 25 0.31 10.83 9.11
C ALA A 25 -0.77 11.82 8.68
N ASN A 26 -1.98 11.32 8.38
CA ASN A 26 -3.14 12.17 8.13
C ASN A 26 -4.16 12.00 9.27
N PRO A 27 -4.35 13.02 10.13
CA PRO A 27 -5.35 12.97 11.20
C PRO A 27 -6.78 13.24 10.69
N ASN A 28 -6.94 13.61 9.42
CA ASN A 28 -8.22 14.01 8.87
C ASN A 28 -8.99 12.82 8.30
N GLU A 29 -10.25 12.72 8.67
CA GLU A 29 -11.17 11.79 8.04
C GLU A 29 -11.65 12.32 6.67
N PRO A 30 -11.72 11.45 5.65
CA PRO A 30 -12.34 11.81 4.38
C PRO A 30 -13.78 12.28 4.58
N ARG A 31 -14.15 13.39 3.93
CA ARG A 31 -15.49 13.97 3.97
C ARG A 31 -16.19 13.81 2.64
N LEU A 32 -17.48 13.45 2.70
CA LEU A 32 -18.36 13.47 1.55
C LEU A 32 -18.63 14.92 1.15
N PHE A 33 -18.54 15.24 -0.14
CA PHE A 33 -19.00 16.51 -0.71
C PHE A 33 -20.40 16.34 -1.30
N PRO A 34 -21.47 16.67 -0.54
CA PRO A 34 -22.85 16.38 -0.94
C PRO A 34 -23.37 17.26 -2.08
N ALA A 35 -22.78 18.45 -2.28
CA ALA A 35 -23.19 19.40 -3.30
C ALA A 35 -22.61 19.10 -4.70
N MET A 36 -21.68 18.15 -4.80
CA MET A 36 -21.18 17.64 -6.09
C MET A 36 -22.34 17.16 -6.95
N THR A 37 -22.31 17.50 -8.23
CA THR A 37 -23.29 17.02 -9.20
C THR A 37 -23.01 15.58 -9.61
N ILE A 38 -24.03 14.87 -10.09
CA ILE A 38 -23.88 13.49 -10.56
C ILE A 38 -23.03 13.43 -11.83
N GLY A 39 -23.10 14.44 -12.70
CA GLY A 39 -22.22 14.58 -13.86
C GLY A 39 -20.75 14.65 -13.45
N GLU A 40 -20.40 15.46 -12.44
CA GLU A 40 -19.04 15.51 -11.88
C GLU A 40 -18.62 14.15 -11.30
N LEU A 41 -19.50 13.49 -10.53
CA LEU A 41 -19.20 12.17 -9.97
C LEU A 41 -18.92 11.13 -11.06
N LYS A 42 -19.71 11.11 -12.14
CA LYS A 42 -19.49 10.23 -13.30
C LYS A 42 -18.13 10.48 -13.95
N ASN A 43 -17.72 11.75 -14.08
CA ASN A 43 -16.39 12.09 -14.59
C ASN A 43 -15.28 11.54 -13.69
N LEU A 44 -15.40 11.69 -12.37
CA LEU A 44 -14.41 11.14 -11.42
C LEU A 44 -14.33 9.61 -11.47
N LEU A 45 -15.46 8.92 -11.66
CA LEU A 45 -15.49 7.47 -11.85
C LEU A 45 -14.73 7.09 -13.13
N ASN A 46 -15.01 7.76 -14.24
CA ASN A 46 -14.34 7.50 -15.52
C ASN A 46 -12.83 7.79 -15.47
N GLU A 47 -12.41 8.81 -14.72
CA GLU A 47 -10.99 9.18 -14.63
C GLU A 47 -10.20 8.25 -13.70
N HIS A 48 -10.74 7.98 -12.50
CA HIS A 48 -9.97 7.33 -11.43
C HIS A 48 -10.32 5.85 -11.21
N TYR A 49 -11.48 5.38 -11.70
CA TYR A 49 -11.99 4.03 -11.44
C TYR A 49 -12.20 3.17 -12.69
N ARG A 50 -11.80 3.65 -13.89
CA ARG A 50 -11.82 2.85 -15.13
C ARG A 50 -11.07 1.52 -15.03
N TRP A 51 -10.10 1.40 -14.13
CA TRP A 51 -9.41 0.13 -13.87
C TRP A 51 -10.36 -0.98 -13.38
N VAL A 52 -11.50 -0.63 -12.77
CA VAL A 52 -12.52 -1.58 -12.32
C VAL A 52 -13.18 -2.32 -13.49
N ASP A 53 -13.25 -1.68 -14.66
CA ASP A 53 -13.85 -2.27 -15.87
C ASP A 53 -13.06 -3.47 -16.38
N ALA A 54 -11.75 -3.54 -16.06
CA ALA A 54 -10.87 -4.64 -16.44
C ALA A 54 -11.01 -5.88 -15.56
N ILE A 55 -11.76 -5.81 -14.45
CA ILE A 55 -11.98 -6.92 -13.52
C ILE A 55 -13.20 -7.73 -13.98
N ASP A 56 -13.14 -9.06 -13.99
CA ASP A 56 -14.32 -9.88 -14.27
C ASP A 56 -14.99 -10.28 -12.94
N PRO A 57 -16.18 -9.74 -12.62
CA PRO A 57 -16.87 -10.02 -11.36
C PRO A 57 -17.49 -11.41 -11.31
N ASP A 58 -17.72 -12.02 -12.48
CA ASP A 58 -18.31 -13.35 -12.60
C ASP A 58 -17.22 -14.44 -12.60
N SER A 59 -15.95 -14.03 -12.56
CA SER A 59 -14.85 -14.96 -12.41
C SER A 59 -14.94 -15.67 -11.05
N ARG A 60 -14.63 -16.97 -11.07
CA ARG A 60 -14.83 -17.90 -9.94
C ARG A 60 -14.17 -17.48 -8.62
N GLY A 61 -13.22 -16.55 -8.66
CA GLY A 61 -12.50 -16.05 -7.48
C GLY A 61 -12.78 -14.60 -7.10
N ALA A 62 -13.58 -13.84 -7.86
CA ALA A 62 -13.67 -12.38 -7.72
C ALA A 62 -14.19 -11.88 -6.36
N ASP A 63 -14.90 -12.72 -5.61
CA ASP A 63 -15.45 -12.42 -4.28
C ASP A 63 -15.18 -13.58 -3.29
N GLU A 64 -14.08 -14.30 -3.50
CA GLU A 64 -13.74 -15.49 -2.73
C GLU A 64 -13.14 -15.16 -1.35
N GLN A 65 -12.45 -14.03 -1.22
CA GLN A 65 -11.80 -13.63 0.02
C GLN A 65 -12.62 -12.56 0.75
N PHE A 66 -12.46 -12.45 2.07
CA PHE A 66 -13.01 -11.34 2.84
C PHE A 66 -12.03 -10.90 3.92
N TRP A 67 -11.95 -9.60 4.13
CA TRP A 67 -11.10 -9.02 5.16
C TRP A 67 -11.89 -8.76 6.43
N TYR A 68 -11.29 -8.98 7.59
CA TYR A 68 -11.91 -8.66 8.89
C TYR A 68 -10.85 -8.24 9.89
N THR A 69 -11.25 -7.56 10.97
CA THR A 69 -10.33 -7.25 12.08
C THR A 69 -10.49 -8.29 13.18
N SER A 70 -9.39 -8.93 13.59
CA SER A 70 -9.40 -9.86 14.72
C SER A 70 -9.56 -9.11 16.04
N VAL A 71 -10.48 -9.53 16.90
CA VAL A 71 -10.68 -8.92 18.23
C VAL A 71 -9.44 -9.06 19.12
N GLU A 72 -8.80 -10.24 19.10
CA GLU A 72 -7.66 -10.53 19.98
C GLU A 72 -6.39 -9.77 19.58
N LYS A 73 -6.13 -9.65 18.28
CA LYS A 73 -4.88 -9.07 17.76
C LYS A 73 -5.02 -7.66 17.22
N LEU A 74 -6.25 -7.17 17.02
CA LEU A 74 -6.55 -5.87 16.40
C LEU A 74 -5.86 -5.67 15.04
N GLU A 75 -5.60 -6.77 14.33
CA GLU A 75 -4.93 -6.79 13.03
C GLU A 75 -5.89 -7.22 11.93
N PRO A 76 -5.75 -6.68 10.70
CA PRO A 76 -6.46 -7.18 9.52
C PRO A 76 -6.13 -8.65 9.25
N ARG A 77 -7.16 -9.45 9.00
CA ARG A 77 -7.09 -10.86 8.63
C ARG A 77 -7.86 -11.08 7.34
N LEU A 78 -7.52 -12.16 6.66
CA LEU A 78 -8.10 -12.56 5.39
C LEU A 78 -8.65 -13.99 5.52
N GLY A 79 -9.95 -14.15 5.31
CA GLY A 79 -10.63 -15.45 5.27
C GLY A 79 -11.13 -15.78 3.87
N ASN A 80 -11.46 -17.05 3.64
CA ASN A 80 -12.13 -17.54 2.44
C ASN A 80 -13.65 -17.62 2.68
N ARG A 81 -14.44 -16.88 1.91
CA ARG A 81 -15.90 -16.73 2.06
C ARG A 81 -16.65 -18.06 1.95
N TYR A 82 -16.14 -19.01 1.16
CA TYR A 82 -16.80 -20.27 0.85
C TYR A 82 -16.32 -21.44 1.72
N GLN A 83 -15.26 -21.24 2.50
CA GLN A 83 -14.63 -22.29 3.31
C GLN A 83 -14.61 -21.96 4.80
N GLU A 84 -14.65 -20.67 5.16
CA GLU A 84 -14.50 -20.19 6.53
C GLU A 84 -15.72 -19.35 6.96
N PRO A 85 -16.19 -19.48 8.21
CA PRO A 85 -17.18 -18.56 8.76
C PRO A 85 -16.57 -17.17 8.96
N GLY A 86 -17.40 -16.13 9.10
CA GLY A 86 -16.93 -14.78 9.43
C GLY A 86 -17.12 -13.74 8.34
N ALA A 87 -17.61 -14.13 7.16
CA ALA A 87 -17.92 -13.20 6.06
C ALA A 87 -18.92 -12.11 6.47
N GLU A 88 -19.75 -12.35 7.50
CA GLU A 88 -20.64 -11.34 8.09
C GLU A 88 -19.90 -10.19 8.81
N ARG A 89 -18.60 -10.35 9.09
CA ARG A 89 -17.73 -9.34 9.72
C ARG A 89 -16.82 -8.64 8.70
N GLU A 90 -17.12 -8.79 7.41
CA GLU A 90 -16.31 -8.26 6.34
C GLU A 90 -16.15 -6.73 6.41
N MET A 91 -14.91 -6.28 6.21
CA MET A 91 -14.54 -4.89 6.01
C MET A 91 -14.84 -4.45 4.57
N PRO A 92 -15.15 -3.17 4.34
CA PRO A 92 -15.61 -2.69 3.04
C PRO A 92 -14.48 -2.55 1.99
N PHE A 93 -13.85 -3.66 1.61
CA PHE A 93 -12.74 -3.71 0.64
C PHE A 93 -13.10 -4.33 -0.71
N ASN A 94 -14.36 -4.73 -0.94
CA ASN A 94 -14.81 -5.12 -2.28
C ASN A 94 -15.11 -3.88 -3.14
N ILE A 95 -14.08 -3.06 -3.38
CA ILE A 95 -14.16 -1.80 -4.14
C ILE A 95 -14.69 -2.01 -5.56
N PRO A 96 -14.25 -3.03 -6.33
CA PRO A 96 -14.79 -3.28 -7.66
C PRO A 96 -16.31 -3.49 -7.67
N LEU A 97 -16.84 -4.28 -6.73
CA LEU A 97 -18.28 -4.51 -6.60
C LEU A 97 -19.03 -3.23 -6.25
N TYR A 98 -18.51 -2.42 -5.33
CA TYR A 98 -19.18 -1.18 -4.91
C TYR A 98 -19.22 -0.15 -6.03
N ILE A 99 -18.14 -0.02 -6.81
CA ILE A 99 -18.09 0.87 -7.98
C ILE A 99 -19.09 0.42 -9.04
N ARG A 100 -19.14 -0.88 -9.35
CA ARG A 100 -20.11 -1.41 -10.33
C ARG A 100 -21.55 -1.19 -9.90
N ARG A 101 -21.88 -1.46 -8.64
CA ARG A 101 -23.23 -1.20 -8.10
C ARG A 101 -23.58 0.29 -8.19
N LEU A 102 -22.63 1.17 -7.90
CA LEU A 102 -22.82 2.62 -8.05
C LEU A 102 -23.07 2.98 -9.53
N GLN A 103 -22.26 2.50 -10.46
CA GLN A 103 -22.44 2.73 -11.90
C GLN A 103 -23.80 2.22 -12.38
N MET A 104 -24.21 1.01 -11.98
CA MET A 104 -25.51 0.43 -12.30
C MET A 104 -26.68 1.29 -11.78
N ASP A 105 -26.64 1.72 -10.52
CA ASP A 105 -27.72 2.55 -9.94
C ASP A 105 -27.76 3.96 -10.57
N LEU A 106 -26.61 4.52 -10.96
CA LEU A 106 -26.53 5.78 -11.71
C LEU A 106 -27.15 5.66 -13.11
N GLU A 107 -26.93 4.54 -13.80
CA GLU A 107 -27.44 4.28 -15.15
C GLU A 107 -28.93 3.93 -15.14
N GLN A 108 -29.33 2.95 -14.31
CA GLN A 108 -30.70 2.43 -14.25
C GLN A 108 -31.66 3.39 -13.54
N GLY A 109 -31.14 4.17 -12.59
CA GLY A 109 -31.93 5.14 -11.84
C GLY A 109 -32.33 6.38 -12.64
N GLN A 110 -31.86 6.52 -13.90
CA GLN A 110 -32.11 7.67 -14.78
C GLN A 110 -31.83 9.01 -14.08
N ILE A 111 -30.70 9.06 -13.35
CA ILE A 111 -30.31 10.19 -12.52
C ILE A 111 -29.83 11.33 -13.43
N ALA A 112 -30.43 12.51 -13.28
CA ALA A 112 -30.02 13.70 -14.03
C ALA A 112 -28.62 14.15 -13.60
N ASP A 113 -27.82 14.61 -14.56
CA ASP A 113 -26.42 14.96 -14.30
C ASP A 113 -26.27 16.19 -13.38
N ASP A 114 -27.25 17.11 -13.38
CA ASP A 114 -27.30 18.30 -12.54
C ASP A 114 -27.83 18.02 -11.12
N GLU A 115 -28.33 16.81 -10.87
CA GLU A 115 -28.71 16.39 -9.54
C GLU A 115 -27.49 16.29 -8.63
N THR A 116 -27.65 16.63 -7.34
CA THR A 116 -26.56 16.54 -6.37
C THR A 116 -26.42 15.14 -5.77
N VAL A 117 -25.20 14.81 -5.35
CA VAL A 117 -24.88 13.60 -4.58
C VAL A 117 -25.77 13.44 -3.35
N ALA A 118 -26.16 14.54 -2.68
CA ALA A 118 -27.11 14.49 -1.57
C ALA A 118 -28.46 13.89 -1.94
N VAL A 119 -29.07 14.36 -3.04
CA VAL A 119 -30.39 13.89 -3.49
C VAL A 119 -30.29 12.45 -3.98
N PHE A 120 -29.20 12.09 -4.67
CA PHE A 120 -28.93 10.71 -5.06
C PHE A 120 -28.85 9.78 -3.84
N LEU A 121 -28.09 10.17 -2.80
CA LEU A 121 -27.92 9.36 -1.59
C LEU A 121 -29.18 9.25 -0.73
N MET A 122 -30.17 10.13 -0.89
CA MET A 122 -31.48 9.93 -0.28
C MET A 122 -32.22 8.72 -0.87
N ARG A 123 -31.97 8.40 -2.15
CA ARG A 123 -32.55 7.23 -2.83
C ARG A 123 -31.67 5.99 -2.71
N PHE A 124 -30.35 6.16 -2.74
CA PHE A 124 -29.37 5.07 -2.71
C PHE A 124 -28.34 5.24 -1.57
N PRO A 125 -28.77 5.16 -0.29
CA PRO A 125 -27.93 5.50 0.86
C PRO A 125 -26.70 4.59 1.04
N TRP A 126 -26.73 3.36 0.51
CA TRP A 126 -25.62 2.40 0.58
C TRP A 126 -24.36 2.86 -0.17
N HIS A 127 -24.47 3.83 -1.09
CA HIS A 127 -23.32 4.35 -1.85
C HIS A 127 -22.48 5.38 -1.10
N ARG A 128 -22.88 5.78 0.12
CA ARG A 128 -22.21 6.85 0.88
C ARG A 128 -20.70 6.61 1.06
N HIS A 129 -20.31 5.37 1.35
CA HIS A 129 -18.90 5.01 1.56
C HIS A 129 -18.11 5.11 0.25
N ILE A 130 -18.61 4.51 -0.83
CA ILE A 130 -17.88 4.44 -2.09
C ILE A 130 -17.80 5.80 -2.79
N ILE A 131 -18.86 6.62 -2.74
CA ILE A 131 -18.82 7.99 -3.30
C ILE A 131 -17.80 8.84 -2.56
N ARG A 132 -17.76 8.78 -1.23
CA ARG A 132 -16.74 9.49 -0.44
C ARG A 132 -15.33 9.06 -0.84
N ARG A 133 -15.12 7.76 -1.09
CA ARG A 133 -13.83 7.24 -1.54
C ARG A 133 -13.45 7.81 -2.92
N VAL A 134 -14.38 7.79 -3.88
CA VAL A 134 -14.18 8.38 -5.22
C VAL A 134 -13.79 9.86 -5.13
N GLN A 135 -14.52 10.64 -4.33
CA GLN A 135 -14.23 12.06 -4.09
C GLN A 135 -12.87 12.29 -3.43
N THR A 136 -12.42 11.35 -2.59
CA THR A 136 -11.11 11.41 -1.93
C THR A 136 -9.99 11.16 -2.93
N THR A 137 -10.13 10.14 -3.77
CA THR A 137 -9.16 9.79 -4.82
C THR A 137 -8.91 10.94 -5.78
N ALA A 138 -9.96 11.70 -6.12
CA ALA A 138 -9.84 12.89 -6.97
C ALA A 138 -8.94 13.99 -6.38
N ARG A 139 -8.86 14.07 -5.04
CA ARG A 139 -8.01 15.04 -4.35
C ARG A 139 -6.59 14.52 -4.07
N TYR A 140 -6.41 13.20 -3.99
CA TYR A 140 -5.19 12.55 -3.55
C TYR A 140 -4.79 11.43 -4.52
N PRO A 141 -3.85 11.68 -5.46
CA PRO A 141 -3.51 10.78 -6.57
C PRO A 141 -3.08 9.36 -6.20
N PHE A 142 -2.77 9.09 -4.93
CA PHE A 142 -2.35 7.78 -4.41
C PHE A 142 -3.25 7.24 -3.28
N ALA A 143 -4.47 7.78 -3.12
CA ALA A 143 -5.39 7.35 -2.06
C ALA A 143 -6.14 6.03 -2.34
N GLU A 144 -5.97 5.43 -3.52
CA GLU A 144 -6.67 4.21 -3.91
C GLU A 144 -5.69 3.08 -4.27
N ILE A 145 -5.95 1.90 -3.73
CA ILE A 145 -5.30 0.66 -4.15
C ILE A 145 -6.12 0.12 -5.32
N ARG A 146 -5.54 0.12 -6.51
CA ARG A 146 -6.21 -0.28 -7.76
C ARG A 146 -6.09 -1.78 -8.02
N ASP A 147 -6.73 -2.58 -7.18
CA ASP A 147 -6.78 -4.04 -7.31
C ASP A 147 -8.07 -4.60 -6.69
N ASN A 148 -8.41 -5.86 -7.02
CA ASN A 148 -9.49 -6.59 -6.36
C ASN A 148 -8.97 -7.27 -5.09
N LEU A 149 -9.08 -6.57 -3.96
CA LEU A 149 -8.56 -7.06 -2.67
C LEU A 149 -9.31 -8.27 -2.11
N VAL A 150 -10.43 -8.67 -2.71
CA VAL A 150 -11.21 -9.85 -2.32
C VAL A 150 -11.15 -10.99 -3.37
N ASP A 151 -10.34 -10.83 -4.42
CA ASP A 151 -10.10 -11.90 -5.39
C ASP A 151 -9.30 -13.05 -4.76
N ALA A 152 -9.56 -14.30 -5.15
CA ALA A 152 -8.79 -15.47 -4.75
C ALA A 152 -7.27 -15.32 -4.98
N ARG A 153 -6.89 -14.53 -6.00
CA ARG A 153 -5.50 -14.24 -6.39
C ARG A 153 -4.93 -12.99 -5.72
N CYS A 154 -5.70 -12.29 -4.88
CA CYS A 154 -5.18 -11.17 -4.09
C CYS A 154 -3.98 -11.64 -3.27
N ARG A 155 -2.91 -10.85 -3.29
CA ARG A 155 -1.66 -11.10 -2.59
C ARG A 155 -1.48 -10.05 -1.49
N PRO A 156 -2.00 -10.28 -0.26
CA PRO A 156 -1.81 -9.39 0.88
C PRO A 156 -0.36 -8.97 1.12
N ILE A 157 0.59 -9.84 0.78
CA ILE A 157 2.02 -9.57 0.85
C ILE A 157 2.45 -8.34 0.04
N ASP A 158 1.79 -8.03 -1.08
CA ASP A 158 2.14 -6.87 -1.91
C ASP A 158 1.76 -5.56 -1.19
N LEU A 159 0.62 -5.53 -0.48
CA LEU A 159 0.25 -4.43 0.42
C LEU A 159 1.20 -4.30 1.61
N LEU A 160 1.57 -5.43 2.21
CA LEU A 160 2.48 -5.47 3.35
C LEU A 160 3.87 -4.96 2.97
N ARG A 161 4.38 -5.34 1.79
CA ARG A 161 5.67 -4.87 1.27
C ARG A 161 5.69 -3.35 1.10
N CYS A 162 4.64 -2.79 0.50
CA CYS A 162 4.48 -1.33 0.37
C CYS A 162 4.46 -0.64 1.74
N LYS A 163 3.69 -1.18 2.71
CA LYS A 163 3.68 -0.62 4.07
C LYS A 163 5.06 -0.69 4.73
N LEU A 164 5.76 -1.82 4.58
CA LEU A 164 7.04 -2.07 5.22
C LEU A 164 8.18 -1.24 4.62
N SER A 165 8.14 -0.88 3.34
CA SER A 165 9.16 -0.03 2.73
C SER A 165 9.21 1.36 3.37
N PHE A 166 8.10 1.88 3.89
CA PHE A 166 8.09 3.13 4.65
C PHE A 166 8.86 3.07 5.98
N PHE A 167 9.09 1.86 6.52
CA PHE A 167 9.87 1.66 7.74
C PHE A 167 11.35 1.33 7.47
N GLY A 168 11.82 1.47 6.22
CA GLY A 168 13.18 1.10 5.84
C GLY A 168 13.41 -0.42 5.79
N ALA A 169 12.34 -1.22 5.66
CA ALA A 169 12.47 -2.65 5.47
C ALA A 169 13.13 -2.96 4.12
N SER A 170 14.12 -3.84 4.15
CA SER A 170 14.88 -4.30 3.00
C SER A 170 14.91 -5.83 2.93
N LYS A 171 15.51 -6.38 1.86
CA LYS A 171 15.71 -7.83 1.65
C LYS A 171 14.44 -8.66 1.88
N PHE A 172 13.34 -8.23 1.22
CA PHE A 172 12.07 -8.94 1.27
C PHE A 172 12.21 -10.36 0.71
N ASP A 173 12.07 -11.35 1.59
CA ASP A 173 12.13 -12.76 1.30
C ASP A 173 10.72 -13.35 1.54
N PRO A 174 9.86 -13.41 0.50
CA PRO A 174 8.50 -13.94 0.60
C PRO A 174 8.55 -15.43 0.88
N LYS A 175 7.70 -15.88 1.80
CA LYS A 175 7.66 -17.29 2.25
C LYS A 175 6.29 -17.91 2.03
N SER A 176 5.25 -17.07 1.94
CA SER A 176 3.94 -17.36 1.38
C SER A 176 3.29 -16.06 0.91
N ASP A 177 2.09 -16.10 0.33
CA ASP A 177 1.32 -14.89 -0.04
C ASP A 177 0.83 -14.07 1.16
N ARG A 178 1.02 -14.59 2.38
CA ARG A 178 0.61 -13.94 3.65
C ARG A 178 1.78 -13.66 4.59
N TRP A 179 2.99 -14.16 4.28
CA TRP A 179 4.14 -14.03 5.17
C TRP A 179 5.44 -13.75 4.40
N THR A 180 6.16 -12.73 4.84
CA THR A 180 7.48 -12.35 4.32
C THR A 180 8.44 -12.10 5.45
N ARG A 181 9.70 -12.48 5.24
CA ARG A 181 10.82 -12.08 6.09
C ARG A 181 11.42 -10.79 5.52
N ILE A 182 11.77 -9.87 6.41
CA ILE A 182 12.45 -8.62 6.06
C ILE A 182 13.71 -8.46 6.90
N THR A 183 14.58 -7.55 6.48
CA THR A 183 15.69 -7.03 7.30
C THR A 183 15.49 -5.54 7.51
N LEU A 184 15.47 -5.10 8.76
CA LEU A 184 15.50 -3.67 9.12
C LEU A 184 16.95 -3.28 9.43
N PHE A 185 17.29 -2.02 9.17
CA PHE A 185 18.60 -1.43 9.55
C PHE A 185 19.79 -2.25 9.05
N HIS A 186 19.69 -2.80 7.83
CA HIS A 186 20.77 -3.62 7.30
C HIS A 186 22.01 -2.77 7.03
N GLY A 187 23.09 -3.02 7.76
CA GLY A 187 24.34 -2.27 7.64
C GLY A 187 24.41 -1.05 8.54
N ALA A 188 23.31 -0.66 9.19
CA ALA A 188 23.26 0.54 10.02
C ALA A 188 24.28 0.49 11.17
N PRO A 189 24.86 1.64 11.55
CA PRO A 189 25.84 1.69 12.62
C PRO A 189 25.26 1.22 13.95
N THR A 190 26.08 0.49 14.69
CA THR A 190 25.81 0.07 16.05
C THR A 190 25.87 1.26 17.02
N ALA A 191 25.28 1.09 18.21
CA ALA A 191 25.35 2.11 19.24
C ALA A 191 26.80 2.48 19.65
N ALA A 192 27.74 1.54 19.53
CA ALA A 192 29.15 1.79 19.82
C ALA A 192 29.80 2.65 18.73
N GLU A 193 29.53 2.37 17.45
CA GLU A 193 30.05 3.16 16.32
C GLU A 193 29.50 4.59 16.32
N LEU A 194 28.22 4.77 16.71
CA LEU A 194 27.64 6.10 16.91
C LEU A 194 28.30 6.87 18.06
N ALA A 195 28.77 6.18 19.10
CA ALA A 195 29.41 6.80 20.26
C ALA A 195 30.88 7.19 20.00
N ASP A 196 31.52 6.63 18.96
CA ASP A 196 32.93 6.87 18.61
C ASP A 196 33.18 8.24 17.96
N GLY A 197 32.12 9.03 17.71
CA GLY A 197 32.21 10.43 17.30
C GLY A 197 32.50 10.66 15.80
N HIS A 198 32.75 9.59 15.03
CA HIS A 198 32.99 9.63 13.59
C HIS A 198 31.70 9.49 12.77
N LEU A 199 30.68 10.30 13.07
CA LEU A 199 29.35 10.18 12.43
C LEU A 199 29.38 10.39 10.91
N GLU A 200 30.30 11.22 10.41
CA GLU A 200 30.40 11.59 8.99
C GLU A 200 30.74 10.40 8.07
N CYS A 201 31.31 9.32 8.61
CA CYS A 201 31.65 8.12 7.84
C CYS A 201 30.63 6.98 7.99
N LEU A 202 29.48 7.24 8.61
CA LEU A 202 28.47 6.21 8.88
C LEU A 202 27.24 6.32 7.97
N ASP A 203 27.22 7.25 7.03
CA ASP A 203 26.02 7.59 6.23
C ASP A 203 25.87 6.77 4.94
N ASP A 204 26.87 5.96 4.58
CA ASP A 204 26.86 5.07 3.40
C ASP A 204 26.34 3.66 3.70
N TRP A 205 25.88 3.42 4.93
CA TRP A 205 25.48 2.11 5.45
C TRP A 205 24.38 1.40 4.65
N ILE A 206 23.54 2.17 3.94
CA ILE A 206 22.46 1.65 3.10
C ILE A 206 22.96 0.96 1.84
N PHE A 207 24.20 1.23 1.42
CA PHE A 207 24.79 0.67 0.22
C PHE A 207 25.47 -0.65 0.52
N ALA A 208 25.29 -1.61 -0.39
CA ALA A 208 26.01 -2.87 -0.30
C ALA A 208 27.51 -2.62 -0.47
N LEU A 209 28.30 -2.96 0.54
CA LEU A 209 29.75 -3.02 0.41
C LEU A 209 30.09 -4.04 -0.67
N SER A 210 30.90 -3.63 -1.65
CA SER A 210 31.51 -4.58 -2.57
C SER A 210 32.32 -5.57 -1.73
N PRO A 211 32.17 -6.90 -1.92
CA PRO A 211 33.01 -7.84 -1.21
C PRO A 211 34.47 -7.49 -1.52
N ALA A 212 35.21 -7.08 -0.49
CA ALA A 212 36.65 -6.90 -0.62
C ALA A 212 37.20 -8.24 -1.13
N ALA A 213 37.93 -8.23 -2.25
CA ALA A 213 38.77 -9.36 -2.61
C ALA A 213 39.61 -9.65 -1.36
N ALA A 214 39.39 -10.81 -0.73
CA ALA A 214 39.96 -11.12 0.57
C ALA A 214 41.44 -10.75 0.55
N MET A 215 41.83 -9.74 1.34
CA MET A 215 43.25 -9.46 1.51
C MET A 215 43.84 -10.74 2.12
N PRO A 216 44.90 -11.32 1.51
CA PRO A 216 45.50 -12.51 2.07
C PRO A 216 46.00 -12.18 3.47
N ASP A 217 45.51 -12.97 4.43
CA ASP A 217 45.83 -12.89 5.84
C ASP A 217 47.36 -12.94 6.03
N ALA A 218 47.98 -11.79 6.27
CA ALA A 218 49.43 -11.65 6.42
C ALA A 218 49.95 -12.29 7.72
N THR A 219 49.09 -12.96 8.49
CA THR A 219 49.39 -13.50 9.82
C THR A 219 49.75 -14.98 9.82
N ARG A 220 49.82 -15.66 8.66
CA ARG A 220 50.15 -17.11 8.56
C ARG A 220 51.55 -17.44 8.00
N ALA A 221 52.43 -16.46 7.83
CA ALA A 221 53.78 -16.68 7.28
C ALA A 221 54.92 -16.59 8.31
N ALA A 222 54.64 -16.47 9.62
CA ALA A 222 55.68 -16.32 10.65
C ALA A 222 56.04 -17.61 11.43
N ASP A 223 55.25 -18.68 11.35
CA ASP A 223 55.46 -19.88 12.19
C ASP A 223 56.00 -21.12 11.46
N ALA A 224 56.58 -20.94 10.27
CA ALA A 224 57.29 -22.02 9.57
C ALA A 224 58.80 -21.72 9.49
N GLY A 225 59.47 -21.73 10.64
CA GLY A 225 60.94 -21.73 10.68
C GLY A 225 61.50 -21.59 12.09
N ILE A 226 61.93 -22.71 12.68
CA ILE A 226 63.28 -22.97 13.27
C ILE A 226 63.18 -24.14 14.26
N GLN A 227 63.93 -25.21 13.90
CA GLN A 227 64.34 -26.43 14.62
C GLN A 227 63.31 -27.53 14.90
#